data_AF-A0A7W8YCM9-F1
#
_entry.id   AF-A0A7W8YCM9-F1
#
_cell.length_a   1.000
_cell.length_b   1.000
_cell.length_c   1.000
_cell.angle_alpha   90.00
_cell.angle_beta   90.00
_cell.angle_gamma   90.00
#
_symmetry.space_group_name_H-M   'P 1'
#
loop_
_entity.id
_entity.type
_entity.pdbx_description
1 polymer ?
#
loop_
_entity_poly.entity_id
_entity_poly.type
_entity_poly.pdbx_seq_one_letter_code
_entity_poly.pdbx_strand_id
1 'polypeptide(L)' 'MPRFLTLPDVAEILNVNVPQVRALVRSGELKGVQIGGRGMWRVEDVQLEAYIKRAYEETEKRISAGADVEG' A
#
# COMPACT_ATOMS: atom_id res chain seq x y z
N MET A 1 -8.81 9.35 13.15
CA MET A 1 -7.52 8.90 12.59
C MET A 1 -6.76 10.08 12.02
N PRO A 2 -5.41 10.08 12.05
CA PRO A 2 -4.63 11.05 11.30
C PRO A 2 -4.91 10.87 9.81
N ARG A 3 -5.20 11.98 9.10
CA ARG A 3 -5.52 11.96 7.67
C ARG A 3 -4.36 11.49 6.79
N PHE A 4 -3.12 11.69 7.25
CA PHE A 4 -1.90 11.32 6.54
C PHE A 4 -1.02 10.42 7.40
N LEU A 5 -0.77 9.22 6.90
CA LEU A 5 0.05 8.18 7.51
C LEU A 5 1.50 8.28 7.04
N THR A 6 2.44 7.99 7.92
CA THR A 6 3.85 7.77 7.55
C THR A 6 4.04 6.36 6.98
N LEU A 7 5.16 6.11 6.29
CA LEU A 7 5.44 4.74 5.80
C LEU A 7 5.54 3.70 6.94
N PRO A 8 6.12 4.03 8.12
CA PRO A 8 6.00 3.19 9.31
C PRO A 8 4.55 2.87 9.72
N ASP A 9 3.68 3.88 9.83
CA ASP A 9 2.28 3.64 10.24
C ASP A 9 1.55 2.71 9.24
N VAL A 10 1.78 2.91 7.94
CA VAL A 10 1.20 2.03 6.90
C VAL A 10 1.76 0.61 7.00
N ALA A 11 3.05 0.47 7.30
CA ALA A 11 3.69 -0.83 7.46
C ALA A 11 3.12 -1.61 8.64
N GLU A 12 2.84 -0.92 9.76
CA GLU A 12 2.15 -1.49 10.91
C GLU A 12 0.71 -1.94 10.56
N ILE A 13 -0.05 -1.09 9.85
CA ILE A 13 -1.43 -1.41 9.47
C ILE A 13 -1.50 -2.63 8.54
N LEU A 14 -0.61 -2.69 7.54
CA LEU A 14 -0.56 -3.79 6.58
C LEU A 14 0.19 -5.01 7.11
N ASN A 15 0.78 -4.92 8.32
CA ASN A 15 1.63 -5.95 8.91
C ASN A 15 2.78 -6.39 7.98
N VAL A 16 3.49 -5.41 7.41
CA VAL A 16 4.64 -5.61 6.53
C VAL A 16 5.83 -4.75 6.99
N ASN A 17 6.96 -4.85 6.32
CA ASN A 17 8.11 -3.98 6.60
C ASN A 17 8.05 -2.65 5.82
N VAL A 18 8.69 -1.61 6.36
CA VAL A 18 8.74 -0.26 5.74
C VAL A 18 9.36 -0.25 4.33
N PRO A 19 10.43 -1.02 4.03
CA PRO A 19 10.95 -1.11 2.66
C PRO A 19 9.90 -1.57 1.64
N GLN A 20 9.03 -2.52 1.99
CA GLN A 20 7.95 -2.98 1.13
C GLN A 20 6.94 -1.86 0.84
N VAL A 21 6.49 -1.14 1.87
CA VAL A 21 5.60 0.03 1.67
C VAL A 21 6.27 1.11 0.81
N ARG A 22 7.57 1.36 1.02
CA ARG A 22 8.34 2.31 0.20
C ARG A 22 8.38 1.88 -1.27
N ALA A 23 8.50 0.58 -1.55
CA ALA A 23 8.46 0.06 -2.91
C ALA A 23 7.10 0.32 -3.56
N LEU A 24 6.00 0.03 -2.87
CA LEU A 24 4.63 0.31 -3.35
C LEU A 24 4.40 1.78 -3.69
N VAL A 25 4.92 2.69 -2.87
CA VAL A 25 4.81 4.13 -3.11
C VAL A 25 5.68 4.58 -4.28
N ARG A 26 6.87 3.98 -4.44
CA ARG A 26 7.77 4.29 -5.57
C ARG A 26 7.27 3.71 -6.90
N SER A 27 6.63 2.55 -6.89
CA SER A 27 6.02 1.96 -8.08
C SER A 27 4.71 2.66 -8.46
N GLY A 28 4.08 3.37 -7.51
CA GLY A 28 2.81 4.06 -7.69
C GLY A 28 1.60 3.17 -7.41
N GLU A 29 1.80 1.91 -7.00
CA GLU A 29 0.74 0.99 -6.58
C GLU A 29 -0.01 1.52 -5.35
N LEU A 30 0.73 2.10 -4.40
CA LEU A 30 0.20 2.85 -3.28
C LEU A 30 0.40 4.35 -3.51
N LYS A 31 -0.71 5.09 -3.62
CA LYS A 31 -0.64 6.55 -3.81
C LYS A 31 -0.17 7.23 -2.53
N GLY A 32 0.99 7.86 -2.62
CA GLY A 32 1.55 8.71 -1.57
C GLY A 32 2.06 10.02 -2.15
N VAL A 33 2.22 11.02 -1.29
CA VAL A 33 2.78 12.33 -1.62
C VAL A 33 4.07 12.55 -0.84
N GLN A 34 5.05 13.21 -1.44
CA GLN A 34 6.22 13.68 -0.70
C GLN A 34 5.90 15.03 -0.09
N ILE A 35 6.01 15.14 1.24
CA ILE A 35 5.78 16.40 1.96
C ILE A 35 7.09 16.79 2.62
N GLY A 36 7.67 17.91 2.18
CA GLY A 36 8.93 18.46 2.68
C GLY A 36 10.16 17.88 1.99
N GLY A 37 11.24 17.66 2.75
CA GLY A 37 12.53 17.18 2.27
C GLY A 37 12.54 15.76 1.71
N ARG A 38 13.69 15.36 1.15
CA ARG A 38 13.89 14.06 0.50
C ARG A 38 13.48 12.89 1.41
N GLY A 39 12.60 12.04 0.91
CA GLY A 39 12.24 10.77 1.55
C GLY A 39 11.10 10.83 2.55
N MET A 40 10.50 12.00 2.80
CA MET A 40 9.31 12.14 3.63
C MET A 40 8.05 11.88 2.81
N TRP A 41 7.61 10.63 2.80
CA TRP A 41 6.35 10.23 2.19
C TRP A 41 5.20 10.25 3.19
N ARG A 42 4.02 10.60 2.69
CA ARG A 42 2.75 10.54 3.39
C ARG A 42 1.71 9.85 2.52
N VAL A 43 0.91 8.99 3.12
CA VAL A 43 -0.19 8.27 2.46
C VAL A 43 -1.47 8.75 3.10
N GLU A 44 -2.42 9.25 2.31
CA GLU A 44 -3.74 9.56 2.85
C GLU A 44 -4.47 8.24 3.19
N ASP A 45 -5.18 8.18 4.31
CA ASP A 45 -5.89 6.99 4.75
C ASP A 45 -6.81 6.39 3.66
N VAL A 46 -7.58 7.24 2.97
CA VAL A 46 -8.44 6.83 1.84
C VAL A 46 -7.66 6.21 0.68
N GLN A 47 -6.39 6.57 0.49
CA GLN A 47 -5.55 5.97 -0.55
C GLN A 47 -5.01 4.60 -0.13
N LEU A 48 -4.75 4.39 1.16
CA LEU A 48 -4.42 3.09 1.72
C LEU A 48 -5.61 2.14 1.58
N GLU A 49 -6.81 2.56 1.99
CA GLU A 49 -8.04 1.78 1.83
C GLU A 49 -8.30 1.43 0.36
N ALA A 50 -8.14 2.41 -0.54
CA ALA A 50 -8.28 2.16 -1.97
C ALA A 50 -7.24 1.16 -2.51
N TYR A 51 -6.02 1.14 -1.98
CA TYR A 51 -5.01 0.14 -2.32
C TYR A 51 -5.43 -1.25 -1.84
N ILE A 52 -5.84 -1.38 -0.57
CA ILE A 52 -6.30 -2.65 0.01
C ILE A 52 -7.43 -3.24 -0.83
N LYS A 53 -8.43 -2.41 -1.19
CA LYS A 53 -9.52 -2.83 -2.06
C LYS A 53 -9.04 -3.38 -3.40
N ARG A 54 -8.14 -2.67 -4.10
CA ARG A 54 -7.58 -3.14 -5.38
C ARG A 54 -6.80 -4.45 -5.22
N ALA A 55 -6.04 -4.60 -4.14
CA ALA A 55 -5.26 -5.81 -3.86
C ALA A 55 -6.18 -7.04 -3.66
N TYR A 56 -7.32 -6.87 -2.98
CA TYR A 56 -8.34 -7.91 -2.90
C TYR A 56 -8.94 -8.23 -4.27
N GLU A 57 -9.38 -7.22 -5.03
CA GLU A 57 -9.94 -7.42 -6.37
C GLU A 57 -8.97 -8.15 -7.32
N GLU A 58 -7.68 -7.86 -7.24
CA GLU A 58 -6.64 -8.54 -8.02
C GLU A 58 -6.44 -9.99 -7.57
N THR A 59 -6.44 -10.23 -6.26
CA THR A 59 -6.35 -11.58 -5.68
C THR A 59 -7.55 -12.43 -6.09
N GLU A 60 -8.77 -11.89 -6.01
CA GLU A 60 -9.99 -12.55 -6.46
C GLU A 60 -9.94 -12.89 -7.95
N LYS A 61 -9.49 -11.95 -8.80
CA LYS A 61 -9.30 -12.19 -10.24
C LYS A 61 -8.33 -13.34 -10.48
N ARG A 62 -7.19 -13.37 -9.78
CA ARG A 62 -6.21 -14.47 -9.89
C ARG A 62 -6.79 -15.82 -9.50
N ILE A 63 -7.49 -15.88 -8.36
CA ILE A 63 -8.16 -17.10 -7.89
C ILE A 63 -9.19 -17.58 -8.91
N SER A 64 -10.05 -16.67 -9.40
CA SER A 64 -11.08 -17.00 -10.38
C SER A 64 -10.53 -17.47 -11.73
N ALA A 65 -9.32 -17.02 -12.08
CA ALA A 65 -8.61 -17.43 -13.29
C ALA A 65 -7.90 -18.80 -13.13
N GLY A 66 -8.04 -19.47 -11.99
CA GLY A 66 -7.42 -20.76 -11.71
C GLY A 66 -5.93 -20.69 -11.42
N ALA A 67 -5.40 -19.51 -11.07
CA ALA A 67 -4.03 -19.41 -10.57
C ALA A 67 -4.01 -19.88 -9.12
N ASP A 68 -3.32 -21.00 -8.86
CA ASP A 68 -3.10 -21.52 -7.52
C ASP A 68 -2.56 -20.41 -6.61
N VAL A 69 -3.15 -20.27 -5.41
CA VAL A 69 -2.80 -19.23 -4.43
C VAL A 69 -1.49 -19.56 -3.70
N GLU A 70 -0.86 -20.70 -4.01
CA GLU A 70 0.34 -21.17 -3.35
C GLU A 70 1.60 -20.75 -4.13
N GLY A 71 2.26 -19.73 -3.59
CA GLY A 71 3.67 -19.44 -3.76
C GLY A 71 4.29 -19.19 -2.40
#